data_AF-A0A4Y2VMQ9-F1
#
_entry.id   AF-A0A4Y2VMQ9-F1
#
_cell.length_a   1.000
_cell.length_b   1.000
_cell.length_c   1.000
_cell.angle_alpha   90.00
_cell.angle_beta   90.00
_cell.angle_gamma   90.00
#
_symmetry.space_group_name_H-M   'P 1'
#
loop_
_entity.id
_entity.type
_entity.pdbx_description
1 polymer ?
#
loop_
_entity_poly.entity_id
_entity_poly.type
_entity_poly.pdbx_seq_one_letter_code
_entity_poly.pdbx_strand_id
1 'polypeptide(L)'
;MKVKRNPLIPNVTWWNRDLQIKKQELKALARRLQKSRGEDRIRYKIVLSKKRALFKKAVKRAQRGFWRLLCTPTETPYATPYRSALKAYKPPSGIFQIMENSEKGTPTEFGLKILQKLYPKIAPRAEQIQPHQTLLEEEKLSQQEIDDIVKKIPIGKALGYDGIDNIIVK
;
A
#
# COMPACT_ATOMS: atom_id res chain seq x y z
N MET A 1 16.85 -38.15 -20.21
CA MET A 1 15.88 -37.19 -19.64
C MET A 1 16.62 -36.00 -19.03
N LYS A 2 16.57 -34.82 -19.64
CA LYS A 2 17.10 -33.58 -19.02
C LYS A 2 16.10 -33.08 -17.99
N VAL A 3 16.38 -33.30 -16.71
CA VAL A 3 15.59 -32.72 -15.61
C VAL A 3 15.80 -31.20 -15.64
N LYS A 4 14.79 -30.47 -16.11
CA LYS A 4 14.74 -29.02 -16.06
C LYS A 4 14.67 -28.63 -14.59
N ARG A 5 15.81 -28.26 -14.00
CA ARG A 5 15.85 -27.71 -12.64
C ARG A 5 15.08 -26.39 -12.66
N ASN A 6 13.87 -26.39 -12.12
CA ASN A 6 13.22 -25.15 -11.73
C ASN A 6 14.18 -24.44 -10.76
N PRO A 7 14.55 -23.17 -10.97
CA PRO A 7 15.29 -22.43 -9.96
C PRO A 7 14.37 -22.33 -8.75
N LEU A 8 14.63 -23.20 -7.76
CA LEU A 8 14.01 -23.13 -6.45
C LEU A 8 14.24 -21.71 -5.97
N ILE A 9 13.15 -20.96 -5.83
CA ILE A 9 13.12 -19.66 -5.16
C ILE A 9 14.02 -19.82 -3.91
N PRO A 10 15.12 -19.05 -3.78
CA PRO A 10 16.02 -19.20 -2.65
C PRO A 10 15.16 -19.09 -1.39
N ASN A 11 15.20 -20.13 -0.56
CA ASN A 11 14.40 -20.21 0.65
C ASN A 11 14.63 -18.91 1.43
N VAL A 12 13.56 -18.13 1.61
CA VAL A 12 13.60 -16.78 2.17
C VAL A 12 13.89 -16.88 3.66
N THR A 13 15.13 -17.19 4.03
CA THR A 13 15.52 -17.33 5.43
C THR A 13 16.33 -16.11 5.85
N TRP A 14 15.66 -14.96 5.95
CA TRP A 14 16.08 -13.93 6.90
C TRP A 14 16.11 -14.48 8.34
N TRP A 15 15.49 -15.64 8.55
CA TRP A 15 15.61 -16.48 9.73
C TRP A 15 17.01 -17.09 9.85
N ASN A 16 17.68 -16.86 10.98
CA ASN A 16 19.02 -17.38 11.26
C ASN A 16 19.07 -18.11 12.61
N ARG A 17 20.19 -18.77 12.88
CA ARG A 17 20.41 -19.54 14.11
C ARG A 17 20.25 -18.67 15.37
N ASP A 18 20.72 -17.43 15.35
CA ASP A 18 20.61 -16.50 16.48
C ASP A 18 19.16 -16.16 16.82
N LEU A 19 18.33 -15.93 15.80
CA LEU A 19 16.88 -15.71 15.99
C LEU A 19 16.21 -16.96 16.54
N GLN A 20 16.62 -18.15 16.10
CA GLN A 20 16.12 -19.40 16.64
C GLN A 20 16.49 -19.57 18.13
N ILE A 21 17.74 -19.28 18.51
CA ILE A 21 18.21 -19.33 19.90
C ILE A 21 17.40 -18.35 20.77
N LYS A 22 17.30 -17.08 20.35
CA LYS A 22 16.53 -16.06 21.08
C LYS A 22 15.05 -16.42 21.22
N LYS A 23 14.46 -17.05 20.20
CA LYS A 23 13.08 -17.57 20.27
C LYS A 23 12.93 -18.66 21.33
N GLN A 24 13.89 -19.58 21.43
CA GLN A 24 13.88 -20.62 22.46
C GLN A 24 14.10 -20.05 23.86
N GLU A 25 14.99 -19.07 24.03
CA GLU A 25 15.16 -18.36 25.30
C GLU A 25 13.86 -17.70 25.78
N LEU A 26 13.11 -17.05 24.88
CA LEU A 26 11.82 -16.45 25.20
C LEU A 26 10.79 -17.51 25.62
N LYS A 27 10.76 -18.66 24.95
CA LYS A 27 9.90 -19.79 25.35
C LYS A 27 10.26 -20.31 26.74
N ALA A 28 11.56 -20.46 27.04
CA ALA A 28 12.03 -20.90 28.35
C ALA A 28 11.65 -19.89 29.45
N LEU A 29 11.83 -18.59 29.20
CA LEU A 29 11.43 -17.53 30.13
C LEU A 29 9.92 -17.48 30.35
N ALA A 30 9.12 -17.65 29.30
CA ALA A 30 7.66 -17.71 29.42
C ALA A 30 7.21 -18.90 30.28
N ARG A 31 7.84 -20.08 30.12
CA ARG A 31 7.60 -21.25 30.98
C ARG A 31 7.96 -21.00 32.43
N ARG A 32 9.09 -20.33 32.71
CA ARG A 32 9.49 -19.96 34.08
C ARG A 32 8.50 -18.98 34.70
N LEU A 33 8.05 -17.98 33.94
CA LEU A 33 7.04 -17.02 34.37
C LEU A 33 5.69 -17.68 34.74
N GLN A 34 5.30 -18.73 34.02
CA GLN A 34 4.07 -19.47 34.33
C GLN A 34 4.16 -20.23 35.65
N LYS A 35 5.36 -20.71 36.01
CA LYS A 35 5.61 -21.48 37.24
C LYS A 35 5.93 -20.61 38.45
N SER A 36 6.33 -19.35 38.25
CA SER A 36 6.72 -18.46 39.34
C SER A 36 5.54 -17.79 40.05
N ARG A 37 5.76 -17.44 41.32
CA ARG A 37 4.80 -16.75 42.19
C ARG A 37 5.48 -15.56 42.88
N GLY A 38 4.70 -14.66 43.46
CA GLY A 38 5.22 -13.51 44.22
C GLY A 38 6.16 -12.60 43.40
N GLU A 39 7.22 -12.13 44.03
CA GLU A 39 8.20 -11.20 43.45
C GLU A 39 8.92 -11.76 42.22
N ASP A 40 9.22 -13.05 42.20
CA ASP A 40 9.87 -13.70 41.05
C ASP A 40 9.01 -13.59 39.78
N ARG A 41 7.68 -13.65 39.92
CA ARG A 41 6.76 -13.44 38.81
C ARG A 41 6.88 -12.03 38.23
N ILE A 42 7.03 -11.03 39.08
CA ILE A 42 7.23 -9.63 38.65
C ILE A 42 8.58 -9.51 37.93
N ARG A 43 9.67 -10.05 38.50
CA ARG A 43 11.00 -10.06 37.89
C ARG A 43 11.00 -10.71 36.51
N TYR A 44 10.45 -11.92 36.38
CA TYR A 44 10.36 -12.61 35.10
C TYR A 44 9.50 -11.88 34.07
N LYS A 45 8.42 -11.21 34.48
CA LYS A 45 7.57 -10.40 33.58
C LYS A 45 8.36 -9.24 32.96
N ILE A 46 9.15 -8.54 33.77
CA ILE A 46 10.02 -7.44 33.32
C ILE A 46 11.09 -7.95 32.35
N VAL A 47 11.80 -9.02 32.71
CA VAL A 47 12.85 -9.62 31.88
C VAL A 47 12.28 -10.11 30.55
N LEU A 48 11.14 -10.79 30.57
CA LEU A 48 10.47 -11.30 29.37
C LEU A 48 10.07 -10.15 28.44
N SER A 49 9.52 -9.06 28.97
CA SER A 49 9.15 -7.87 28.18
C SER A 49 10.37 -7.27 27.47
N LYS A 50 11.46 -7.05 28.21
CA LYS A 50 12.72 -6.51 27.66
C LYS A 50 13.30 -7.41 26.56
N LYS A 51 13.43 -8.72 26.82
CA LYS A 51 13.95 -9.68 25.82
C LYS A 51 13.04 -9.78 24.60
N ARG A 52 11.72 -9.73 24.76
CA ARG A 52 10.76 -9.78 23.65
C ARG A 52 10.88 -8.55 22.74
N ALA A 53 11.10 -7.36 23.30
CA ALA A 53 11.36 -6.15 22.54
C ALA A 53 12.66 -6.26 21.71
N LEU A 54 13.75 -6.73 22.32
CA LEU A 54 15.03 -6.96 21.62
C LEU A 54 14.88 -7.98 20.50
N PHE A 55 14.15 -9.08 20.74
CA PHE A 55 13.88 -10.08 19.72
C PHE A 55 13.09 -9.51 18.53
N LYS A 56 12.01 -8.75 18.79
CA LYS A 56 11.25 -8.05 17.73
C LYS A 56 12.16 -7.11 16.91
N LYS A 57 13.03 -6.35 17.56
CA LYS A 57 14.01 -5.47 16.90
C LYS A 57 14.98 -6.26 16.02
N ALA A 58 15.49 -7.39 16.52
CA ALA A 58 16.38 -8.28 15.76
C ALA A 58 15.70 -8.88 14.53
N VAL A 59 14.46 -9.36 14.66
CA VAL A 59 13.64 -9.86 13.54
C VAL A 59 13.47 -8.78 12.47
N LYS A 60 13.05 -7.57 12.87
CA LYS A 60 12.87 -6.45 11.91
C LYS A 60 14.18 -6.03 11.26
N ARG A 61 15.32 -6.11 11.96
CA ARG A 61 16.65 -5.85 11.39
C ARG A 61 17.02 -6.92 10.35
N ALA A 62 16.84 -8.20 10.68
CA ALA A 62 17.13 -9.30 9.76
C ALA A 62 16.26 -9.24 8.50
N GLN A 63 14.96 -8.98 8.66
CA GLN A 63 14.03 -8.78 7.55
C GLN A 63 14.47 -7.60 6.66
N ARG A 64 14.78 -6.43 7.25
CA ARG A 64 15.24 -5.26 6.47
C ARG A 64 16.58 -5.51 5.77
N GLY A 65 17.52 -6.19 6.41
CA GLY A 65 18.80 -6.55 5.80
C GLY A 65 18.59 -7.49 4.61
N PHE A 66 17.74 -8.49 4.77
CA PHE A 66 17.38 -9.40 3.68
C PHE A 66 16.71 -8.68 2.52
N TRP A 67 15.74 -7.81 2.78
CA TRP A 67 15.10 -6.99 1.75
C TRP A 67 16.09 -6.07 1.05
N ARG A 68 17.02 -5.46 1.78
CA ARG A 68 18.08 -4.63 1.18
C ARG A 68 18.95 -5.44 0.22
N LEU A 69 19.35 -6.64 0.62
CA LEU A 69 20.12 -7.54 -0.25
C LEU A 69 19.33 -7.95 -1.49
N LEU A 70 18.05 -8.31 -1.30
CA LEU A 70 17.16 -8.73 -2.39
C LEU A 70 16.85 -7.60 -3.38
N CYS A 71 16.78 -6.35 -2.90
CA CYS A 71 16.49 -5.16 -3.69
C CYS A 71 17.74 -4.41 -4.18
N THR A 72 18.94 -4.98 -4.05
CA THR A 72 20.17 -4.48 -4.71
C THR A 72 19.91 -4.41 -6.23
N PRO A 73 20.45 -3.44 -6.99
CA PRO A 73 19.99 -3.15 -8.36
C PRO A 73 19.97 -4.40 -9.22
N THR A 74 18.78 -4.94 -9.41
CA THR A 74 18.52 -5.95 -10.43
C THR A 74 18.27 -5.20 -11.72
N GLU A 75 18.88 -5.68 -12.80
CA GLU A 75 18.78 -5.09 -14.14
C GLU A 75 17.32 -4.94 -14.61
N THR A 76 16.40 -5.70 -14.01
CA THR A 76 14.95 -5.66 -14.29
C THR A 76 14.15 -5.07 -13.11
N PRO A 77 13.23 -4.13 -13.35
CA PRO A 77 12.42 -3.47 -12.31
C PRO A 77 11.42 -4.40 -11.61
N TYR A 78 11.11 -5.57 -12.20
CA TYR A 78 10.17 -6.57 -11.68
C TYR A 78 10.83 -7.90 -11.30
N ALA A 79 12.10 -7.83 -10.92
CA ALA A 79 12.89 -8.99 -10.54
C ALA A 79 12.37 -9.70 -9.28
N THR A 80 13.15 -10.67 -8.81
CA THR A 80 12.97 -11.45 -7.58
C THR A 80 12.39 -10.68 -6.37
N PRO A 81 12.82 -9.45 -6.02
CA PRO A 81 12.21 -8.69 -4.92
C PRO A 81 10.71 -8.40 -5.12
N TYR A 82 10.30 -8.02 -6.32
CA TYR A 82 8.90 -7.77 -6.67
C TYR A 82 8.06 -9.05 -6.56
N ARG A 83 8.56 -10.16 -7.12
CA ARG A 83 7.92 -11.50 -7.04
C ARG A 83 7.83 -12.04 -5.62
N SER A 84 8.82 -11.73 -4.77
CA SER A 84 8.86 -12.20 -3.37
C SER A 84 7.90 -11.42 -2.46
N ALA A 85 7.64 -10.15 -2.76
CA ALA A 85 6.68 -9.33 -2.02
C ALA A 85 5.24 -9.68 -2.40
N LEU A 86 4.99 -9.89 -3.69
CA LEU A 86 3.67 -10.22 -4.23
C LEU A 86 3.53 -11.74 -4.36
N LYS A 87 3.22 -12.40 -3.23
CA LYS A 87 2.89 -13.83 -3.17
C LYS A 87 1.96 -14.22 -4.35
N ALA A 88 2.47 -15.01 -5.29
CA ALA A 88 1.72 -15.58 -6.41
C ALA A 88 0.99 -14.57 -7.33
N TYR A 89 1.63 -13.47 -7.69
CA TYR A 89 1.02 -12.49 -8.59
C TYR A 89 1.25 -12.76 -10.08
N LYS A 90 0.17 -12.68 -10.88
CA LYS A 90 0.24 -12.48 -12.33
C LYS A 90 0.50 -10.98 -12.54
N PRO A 91 1.57 -10.55 -13.25
CA PRO A 91 1.82 -9.13 -13.48
C PRO A 91 0.55 -8.42 -13.98
N PRO A 92 0.29 -7.14 -13.64
CA PRO A 92 -0.93 -6.47 -14.05
C PRO A 92 -0.87 -6.40 -15.58
N SER A 93 -1.65 -7.26 -16.25
CA SER A 93 -1.50 -7.52 -17.68
C SER A 93 -1.64 -6.23 -18.49
N GLY A 94 -2.52 -5.32 -18.06
CA GLY A 94 -2.72 -4.03 -18.71
C GLY A 94 -1.45 -3.17 -18.75
N ILE A 95 -0.70 -3.06 -17.66
CA ILE A 95 0.50 -2.20 -17.62
C ILE A 95 1.61 -2.79 -18.49
N PHE A 96 1.82 -4.11 -18.44
CA PHE A 96 2.86 -4.75 -19.26
C PHE A 96 2.50 -4.82 -20.76
N GLN A 97 1.22 -5.00 -21.09
CA GLN A 97 0.71 -4.90 -22.47
C GLN A 97 0.88 -3.49 -23.03
N ILE A 98 0.62 -2.47 -22.21
CA ILE A 98 0.91 -1.07 -22.55
C ILE A 98 2.40 -0.89 -22.87
N MET A 99 3.33 -1.72 -22.38
CA MET A 99 4.77 -1.47 -22.56
C MET A 99 5.54 -2.44 -23.47
N GLU A 100 4.87 -3.27 -24.27
CA GLU A 100 5.53 -4.22 -25.20
C GLU A 100 6.62 -5.09 -24.52
N ASN A 101 6.43 -5.45 -23.25
CA ASN A 101 7.37 -6.31 -22.49
C ASN A 101 8.82 -5.80 -22.39
N SER A 102 9.07 -4.50 -22.53
CA SER A 102 10.41 -3.94 -22.33
C SER A 102 10.75 -3.88 -20.83
N GLU A 103 11.47 -4.89 -20.33
CA GLU A 103 11.91 -5.00 -18.93
C GLU A 103 13.19 -4.19 -18.61
N LYS A 104 13.63 -3.32 -19.52
CA LYS A 104 14.93 -2.62 -19.41
C LYS A 104 14.72 -1.14 -19.06
N GLY A 105 15.47 -0.65 -18.07
CA GLY A 105 15.49 0.75 -17.66
C GLY A 105 15.44 0.95 -16.15
N THR A 106 15.77 2.15 -15.68
CA THR A 106 15.66 2.51 -14.25
C THR A 106 14.19 2.61 -13.83
N PRO A 107 13.84 2.45 -12.53
CA PRO A 107 12.46 2.62 -12.06
C PRO A 107 11.84 3.98 -12.42
N THR A 108 12.68 5.02 -12.54
CA THR A 108 12.27 6.37 -12.93
C THR A 108 11.90 6.44 -14.41
N GLU A 109 12.76 5.93 -15.30
CA GLU A 109 12.46 5.81 -16.74
C GLU A 109 11.21 4.99 -16.97
N PHE A 110 11.06 3.91 -16.19
CA PHE A 110 9.91 3.04 -16.18
C PHE A 110 8.62 3.80 -15.83
N GLY A 111 8.63 4.57 -14.75
CA GLY A 111 7.50 5.41 -14.34
C GLY A 111 7.14 6.46 -15.39
N LEU A 112 8.14 7.10 -16.00
CA LEU A 112 7.95 8.11 -17.04
C LEU A 112 7.32 7.53 -18.32
N LYS A 113 7.73 6.33 -18.73
CA LYS A 113 7.18 5.65 -19.91
C LYS A 113 5.70 5.30 -19.73
N ILE A 114 5.31 4.87 -18.52
CA ILE A 114 3.90 4.64 -18.17
C ILE A 114 3.11 5.95 -18.26
N LEU A 115 3.62 7.02 -17.66
CA LEU A 115 2.96 8.32 -17.67
C LEU A 115 2.76 8.84 -19.09
N GLN A 116 3.78 8.75 -19.95
CA GLN A 116 3.67 9.18 -21.36
C GLN A 116 2.64 8.40 -22.16
N LYS A 117 2.47 7.10 -21.88
CA LYS A 117 1.53 6.27 -22.65
C LYS A 117 0.09 6.36 -22.15
N LEU A 118 -0.11 6.53 -20.84
CA LEU A 118 -1.43 6.79 -20.26
C LEU A 118 -1.91 8.22 -20.51
N TYR A 119 -0.98 9.18 -20.51
CA TYR A 119 -1.22 10.60 -20.72
C TYR A 119 -0.28 11.13 -21.80
N PRO A 120 -0.56 10.85 -23.08
CA PRO A 120 0.24 11.39 -24.16
C PRO A 120 0.25 12.91 -24.08
N LYS A 121 1.43 13.52 -24.25
CA LYS A 121 1.54 14.98 -24.39
C LYS A 121 0.75 15.36 -25.64
N ILE A 122 -0.44 15.90 -25.42
CA ILE A 122 -1.21 16.59 -26.44
C ILE A 122 -0.34 17.79 -26.82
N ALA A 123 0.02 17.93 -28.10
CA ALA A 123 0.56 19.20 -28.58
C ALA A 123 -0.43 20.29 -28.14
N PRO A 124 0.00 21.48 -27.70
CA PRO A 124 -0.95 22.57 -27.51
C PRO A 124 -1.64 22.74 -28.85
N ARG A 125 -2.87 22.26 -28.96
CA ARG A 125 -3.66 22.46 -30.16
C ARG A 125 -3.75 23.97 -30.21
N ALA A 126 -3.20 24.57 -31.25
CA ALA A 126 -3.53 25.95 -31.61
C ALA A 126 -5.00 25.94 -32.08
N GLU A 127 -5.91 25.53 -31.19
CA GLU A 127 -7.30 25.89 -31.28
C GLU A 127 -7.31 27.32 -30.86
N GLN A 128 -7.27 28.17 -31.87
CA GLN A 128 -8.19 29.28 -31.96
C GLN A 128 -9.37 29.07 -30.99
N ILE A 129 -9.25 29.62 -29.78
CA ILE A 129 -10.37 29.79 -28.87
C ILE A 129 -11.20 30.88 -29.54
N GLN A 130 -11.92 30.53 -30.60
CA GLN A 130 -13.23 31.12 -30.81
C GLN A 130 -14.05 30.55 -29.66
N PRO A 131 -14.50 31.35 -28.70
CA PRO A 131 -15.52 30.88 -27.79
C PRO A 131 -16.73 30.56 -28.68
N HIS A 132 -16.91 29.28 -29.01
CA HIS A 132 -18.21 28.78 -29.38
C HIS A 132 -19.05 28.93 -28.12
N GLN A 133 -19.60 30.13 -27.94
CA GLN A 133 -20.82 30.35 -27.19
C GLN A 133 -21.91 29.59 -27.95
N THR A 134 -21.91 28.27 -27.83
CA THR A 134 -23.15 27.52 -27.92
C THR A 134 -23.86 27.89 -26.63
N LEU A 135 -24.64 28.98 -26.69
CA LEU A 135 -25.73 29.27 -25.78
C LEU A 135 -26.70 28.09 -25.87
N LEU A 136 -26.34 26.98 -25.25
CA LEU A 136 -27.32 26.07 -24.70
C LEU A 136 -27.77 26.82 -23.46
N GLU A 137 -28.85 27.61 -23.59
CA GLU A 137 -29.56 28.15 -22.43
C GLU A 137 -29.74 26.98 -21.48
N GLU A 138 -29.00 26.96 -20.37
CA GLU A 138 -29.28 26.00 -19.31
C GLU A 138 -30.77 26.19 -18.98
N GLU A 139 -31.56 25.12 -19.14
CA GLU A 139 -32.96 25.15 -18.78
C GLU A 139 -33.03 25.67 -17.35
N LYS A 140 -33.59 26.87 -17.18
CA LYS A 140 -33.75 27.46 -15.86
C LYS A 140 -34.65 26.52 -15.08
N LEU A 141 -34.14 26.01 -13.96
CA LEU A 141 -34.91 25.22 -13.00
C LEU A 141 -36.26 25.89 -12.76
N SER A 142 -37.33 25.13 -12.96
CA SER A 142 -38.69 25.61 -12.70
C SER A 142 -38.86 25.87 -11.22
N GLN A 143 -39.66 26.89 -10.87
CA GLN A 143 -39.98 27.18 -9.47
C GLN A 143 -40.58 25.95 -8.76
N GLN A 144 -41.33 25.11 -9.49
CA GLN A 144 -41.90 23.87 -8.96
C GLN A 144 -40.82 22.84 -8.57
N GLU A 145 -39.74 22.74 -9.35
CA GLU A 145 -38.64 21.83 -9.08
C GLU A 145 -37.85 22.30 -7.84
N ILE A 146 -37.66 23.61 -7.71
CA ILE A 146 -37.04 24.22 -6.53
C ILE A 146 -37.89 23.93 -5.27
N ASP A 147 -39.21 24.16 -5.35
CA ASP A 147 -40.12 23.91 -4.23
C ASP A 147 -40.15 22.42 -3.82
N ASP A 148 -40.09 21.51 -4.80
CA ASP A 148 -40.03 20.07 -4.56
C ASP A 148 -38.70 19.63 -3.94
N ILE A 149 -37.58 20.25 -4.32
CA ILE A 149 -36.27 20.01 -3.71
C ILE A 149 -36.29 20.48 -2.25
N VAL A 150 -36.74 21.71 -1.99
CA VAL A 150 -36.81 22.29 -0.62
C VAL A 150 -37.67 21.43 0.30
N LYS A 151 -38.82 20.92 -0.18
CA LYS A 151 -39.67 20.01 0.61
C LYS A 151 -38.98 18.70 1.01
N LYS A 152 -38.08 18.19 0.18
CA LYS A 152 -37.35 16.92 0.40
C LYS A 152 -36.15 17.08 1.33
N ILE A 153 -35.77 18.29 1.72
CA ILE A 153 -34.65 18.52 2.64
C ILE A 153 -35.04 18.02 4.04
N PRO A 154 -34.26 17.10 4.64
CA PRO A 154 -34.55 16.54 5.95
C PRO A 154 -34.21 17.53 7.07
N ILE A 155 -35.16 17.75 7.97
CA ILE A 155 -35.01 18.59 9.16
C ILE A 155 -34.43 17.73 10.30
N GLY A 156 -33.54 18.29 11.12
CA GLY A 156 -32.92 17.60 12.26
C GLY A 156 -31.65 16.80 11.95
N LYS A 157 -31.04 17.02 10.77
CA LYS A 157 -29.66 16.58 10.52
C LYS A 157 -28.68 17.58 11.12
N ALA A 158 -27.45 17.13 11.39
CA ALA A 158 -26.38 17.99 11.88
C ALA A 158 -26.04 19.10 10.88
N LEU A 159 -25.61 20.26 11.40
CA LEU A 159 -25.20 21.42 10.62
C LEU A 159 -24.10 21.06 9.61
N GLY A 160 -24.19 21.67 8.43
CA GLY A 160 -23.15 21.61 7.41
C GLY A 160 -21.86 22.32 7.85
N TYR A 161 -20.83 22.26 7.00
CA TYR A 161 -19.57 22.99 7.22
C TYR A 161 -19.77 24.51 7.27
N ASP A 162 -20.80 25.00 6.59
CA ASP A 162 -21.26 26.40 6.58
C ASP A 162 -22.06 26.81 7.83
N GLY A 163 -22.45 25.86 8.69
CA GLY A 163 -23.14 26.13 9.94
C GLY A 163 -24.62 26.56 9.79
N ILE A 164 -25.19 26.44 8.60
CA ILE A 164 -26.59 26.80 8.33
C ILE A 164 -27.48 25.59 8.59
N ASP A 165 -28.56 25.78 9.34
CA ASP A 165 -29.55 24.73 9.60
C ASP A 165 -30.52 24.62 8.43
N ASN A 166 -30.87 23.38 8.07
CA ASN A 166 -31.90 23.07 7.07
C ASN A 166 -33.27 23.66 7.42
N ILE A 167 -33.53 24.00 8.69
CA ILE A 167 -34.73 24.75 9.11
C ILE A 167 -34.79 26.13 8.46
N ILE A 168 -33.64 26.77 8.19
CA ILE A 168 -33.57 28.13 7.63
C ILE A 168 -33.83 28.12 6.10
N VAL A 169 -33.50 27.01 5.44
CA VAL A 169 -33.64 26.84 3.99
C VAL A 169 -35.09 26.54 3.58
N LYS A 170 -35.93 26.14 4.54
CA LYS A 170 -37.33 25.75 4.32
C LYS A 170 -38.29 26.87 4.68
#